data_AF-E4ZTE6-F1
#
_entry.id   AF-E4ZTE6-F1
#
_cell.length_a   1.000
_cell.length_b   1.000
_cell.length_c   1.000
_cell.angle_alpha   90.00
_cell.angle_beta   90.00
_cell.angle_gamma   90.00
#
_symmetry.space_group_name_H-M   'P 1'
#
loop_
_entity.id
_entity.type
_entity.pdbx_description
1 polymer ?
#
loop_
_entity_poly.entity_id
_entity_poly.type
_entity_poly.pdbx_seq_one_letter_code
_entity_poly.pdbx_strand_id
1 'polypeptide(L)'
;MKVAVILALATAAFAEIINNDHLQTEVLTAVTCSRPTKAGDKIKVHYRGTLVDGTEFDASYNRGDPLDFTVGQGQVIKGWDQGLLEMCPGEKRKLTIQPEWAYGSRGTGPIPADSVLIFESELVSIAGVEKEEL
;
A
#
# COMPACT_ATOMS: atom_id res chain seq x y z
N MET A 1 2.34 -24.71 46.99
CA MET A 1 3.00 -23.55 46.35
C MET A 1 2.39 -23.35 44.97
N LYS A 2 1.64 -22.26 44.75
CA LYS A 2 1.08 -21.90 43.44
C LYS A 2 2.03 -20.88 42.82
N VAL A 3 2.74 -21.26 41.75
CA VAL A 3 3.40 -20.29 40.87
C VAL A 3 2.43 -20.09 39.70
N ALA A 4 1.78 -18.94 39.67
CA ALA A 4 1.03 -18.50 38.49
C ALA A 4 2.02 -17.78 37.57
N VAL A 5 2.37 -18.42 36.46
CA VAL A 5 3.09 -17.78 35.36
C VAL A 5 2.05 -16.98 34.58
N ILE A 6 2.06 -15.66 34.74
CA ILE A 6 1.26 -14.75 33.92
C ILE A 6 2.06 -14.53 32.63
N LEU A 7 1.72 -15.28 31.58
CA LEU A 7 2.23 -15.04 30.24
C LEU A 7 1.51 -13.80 29.69
N ALA A 8 2.19 -12.66 29.68
CA ALA A 8 1.71 -11.49 28.97
C ALA A 8 1.76 -11.79 27.46
N LEU A 9 0.60 -12.05 26.85
CA LEU A 9 0.46 -12.04 25.40
C LEU A 9 0.63 -10.59 24.94
N ALA A 10 1.81 -10.26 24.43
CA ALA A 10 1.98 -9.07 23.59
C ALA A 10 1.17 -9.32 22.32
N THR A 11 -0.02 -8.72 22.23
CA THR A 11 -0.79 -8.68 20.99
C THR A 11 -0.02 -7.82 20.01
N ALA A 12 0.64 -8.45 19.02
CA ALA A 12 1.01 -7.74 17.81
C ALA A 12 -0.30 -7.28 17.15
N ALA A 13 -0.52 -5.97 17.08
CA ALA A 13 -1.58 -5.42 16.25
C ALA A 13 -1.20 -5.73 14.80
N PHE A 14 -1.74 -6.82 14.26
CA PHE A 14 -1.75 -7.01 12.82
C PHE A 14 -2.68 -5.94 12.27
N ALA A 15 -2.15 -5.01 11.45
CA ALA A 15 -3.01 -4.16 10.64
C ALA A 15 -3.96 -5.08 9.87
N GLU A 16 -5.26 -4.87 9.98
CA GLU A 16 -6.25 -5.62 9.20
C GLU A 16 -6.04 -5.27 7.73
N ILE A 17 -5.32 -6.14 7.04
CA ILE A 17 -5.04 -6.00 5.62
C ILE A 17 -6.37 -6.10 4.87
N ILE A 18 -6.72 -5.06 4.10
CA ILE A 18 -7.97 -5.04 3.34
C ILE A 18 -7.90 -6.12 2.25
N ASN A 19 -8.77 -7.12 2.40
CA ASN A 19 -9.02 -8.16 1.43
C ASN A 19 -10.53 -8.24 1.18
N ASN A 20 -10.96 -7.80 0.01
CA ASN A 20 -12.34 -7.87 -0.46
C ASN A 20 -12.36 -8.18 -1.97
N ASP A 21 -13.55 -8.22 -2.55
CA ASP A 21 -13.73 -8.56 -3.97
C ASP A 21 -13.03 -7.60 -4.94
N HIS A 22 -12.70 -6.38 -4.52
CA HIS A 22 -12.09 -5.34 -5.35
C HIS A 22 -10.59 -5.11 -5.10
N LEU A 23 -10.11 -5.41 -3.90
CA LEU A 23 -8.73 -5.19 -3.49
C LEU A 23 -8.25 -6.37 -2.67
N GLN A 24 -7.16 -6.97 -3.13
CA GLN A 24 -6.36 -7.89 -2.34
C GLN A 24 -5.03 -7.23 -2.02
N THR A 25 -4.62 -7.31 -0.76
CA THR A 25 -3.38 -6.73 -0.28
C THR A 25 -2.54 -7.84 0.35
N GLU A 26 -1.25 -7.86 0.00
CA GLU A 26 -0.26 -8.79 0.52
C GLU A 26 0.95 -7.99 1.01
N VAL A 27 1.40 -8.22 2.24
CA VAL A 27 2.60 -7.58 2.78
C VAL A 27 3.83 -8.37 2.34
N LEU A 28 4.67 -7.75 1.50
CA LEU A 28 5.91 -8.34 0.99
C LEU A 28 7.09 -8.10 1.94
N THR A 29 7.09 -6.96 2.63
CA THR A 29 8.10 -6.62 3.64
C THR A 29 7.40 -5.86 4.74
N ALA A 30 7.26 -6.50 5.90
CA ALA A 30 6.64 -5.88 7.06
C ALA A 30 7.63 -4.96 7.79
N VAL A 31 7.14 -3.81 8.25
CA VAL A 31 7.88 -2.88 9.12
C VAL A 31 6.93 -2.48 10.25
N THR A 32 7.45 -2.39 11.47
CA THR A 32 6.70 -1.90 12.63
C THR A 32 7.19 -0.50 12.95
N CYS A 33 6.26 0.45 13.04
CA CYS A 33 6.55 1.85 13.35
C CYS A 33 5.53 2.40 14.34
N SER A 34 5.89 3.51 14.99
CA SER A 34 4.98 4.21 15.91
C SER A 34 3.90 5.02 15.17
N ARG A 35 4.17 5.37 13.90
CA ARG A 35 3.33 6.25 13.08
C ARG A 35 3.09 5.68 11.68
N PRO A 36 2.10 4.77 11.50
CA PRO A 36 1.71 4.27 10.19
C PRO A 36 0.85 5.31 9.44
N THR A 37 0.69 5.18 8.12
CA THR A 37 -0.11 6.10 7.29
C THR A 37 -1.58 6.17 7.71
N LYS A 38 -2.16 7.37 7.62
CA LYS A 38 -3.56 7.67 7.88
C LYS A 38 -4.14 8.48 6.73
N ALA A 39 -5.46 8.41 6.55
CA ALA A 39 -6.14 9.22 5.55
C ALA A 39 -5.85 10.72 5.76
N GLY A 40 -5.49 11.42 4.69
CA GLY A 40 -5.05 12.82 4.73
C GLY A 40 -3.54 13.01 4.87
N ASP A 41 -2.75 11.96 5.10
CA ASP A 41 -1.30 12.07 5.10
C ASP A 41 -0.77 12.33 3.69
N LYS A 42 0.19 13.26 3.57
CA LYS A 42 1.00 13.39 2.35
C LYS A 42 2.12 12.36 2.40
N ILE A 43 2.15 11.45 1.43
CA ILE A 43 3.11 10.34 1.40
C ILE A 43 3.93 10.34 0.11
N LYS A 44 5.07 9.65 0.15
CA LYS A 44 5.88 9.32 -1.02
C LYS A 44 5.95 7.80 -1.17
N VAL A 45 5.66 7.29 -2.37
CA VAL A 45 5.61 5.85 -2.63
C VAL A 45 6.42 5.52 -3.88
N HIS A 46 7.32 4.54 -3.75
CA HIS A 46 7.89 3.88 -4.90
C HIS A 46 6.98 2.73 -5.34
N TYR A 47 6.89 2.47 -6.65
CA TYR A 47 6.03 1.41 -7.15
C TYR A 47 6.48 0.86 -8.50
N ARG A 48 6.00 -0.35 -8.78
CA ARG A 48 5.97 -1.00 -10.09
C ARG A 48 4.56 -1.50 -10.36
N GLY A 49 3.97 -1.06 -11.46
CA GLY A 49 2.62 -1.44 -11.90
C GLY A 49 2.67 -2.36 -13.12
N THR A 50 2.00 -3.51 -13.04
CA THR A 50 1.93 -4.49 -14.12
C THR A 50 0.49 -4.97 -14.37
N LEU A 51 0.23 -5.42 -15.59
CA LEU A 51 -0.94 -6.25 -15.90
C LEU A 51 -0.74 -7.68 -15.36
N VAL A 52 -1.81 -8.47 -15.38
CA VAL A 52 -1.80 -9.87 -14.91
C VAL A 52 -0.86 -10.79 -15.70
N ASP A 53 -0.55 -10.43 -16.95
CA ASP A 53 0.42 -11.14 -17.79
C ASP A 53 1.88 -10.75 -17.51
N GLY A 54 2.10 -9.83 -16.56
CA GLY A 54 3.42 -9.33 -16.19
C GLY A 54 3.89 -8.13 -17.01
N THR A 55 3.12 -7.64 -17.97
CA THR A 55 3.46 -6.44 -18.75
C THR A 55 3.52 -5.22 -17.82
N GLU A 56 4.71 -4.63 -17.66
CA GLU A 56 4.89 -3.37 -16.93
C GLU A 56 4.29 -2.22 -17.73
N PHE A 57 3.37 -1.47 -17.12
CA PHE A 57 2.80 -0.27 -17.73
C PHE A 57 3.37 1.02 -17.15
N ASP A 58 3.86 0.99 -15.91
CA ASP A 58 4.48 2.13 -15.25
C ASP A 58 5.32 1.71 -14.04
N ALA A 59 6.40 2.43 -13.76
CA ALA A 59 7.20 2.26 -12.55
C ALA A 59 7.89 3.58 -12.19
N SER A 60 7.83 3.97 -10.92
CA SER A 60 8.52 5.19 -10.46
C SER A 60 10.04 5.03 -10.46
N TYR A 61 10.55 3.81 -10.30
CA TYR A 61 11.98 3.50 -10.38
C TYR A 61 12.61 3.89 -11.72
N ASN A 62 11.86 3.84 -12.82
CA ASN A 62 12.35 4.24 -14.15
C ASN A 62 12.59 5.75 -14.25
N ARG A 63 11.94 6.54 -13.39
CA ARG A 63 12.09 8.00 -13.29
C ARG A 63 13.05 8.43 -12.18
N GLY A 64 13.41 7.52 -11.27
CA GLY A 64 14.25 7.81 -10.11
C GLY A 64 13.54 8.50 -8.95
N ASP A 65 12.30 8.97 -9.13
CA ASP A 65 11.56 9.74 -8.13
C ASP A 65 10.27 9.04 -7.68
N PRO A 66 10.00 8.93 -6.36
CA PRO A 66 8.72 8.43 -5.83
C PRO A 66 7.55 9.32 -6.23
N LEU A 67 6.36 8.73 -6.35
CA LEU A 67 5.12 9.50 -6.51
C LEU A 67 4.71 10.11 -5.17
N ASP A 68 4.38 11.40 -5.15
CA ASP A 68 3.80 12.07 -3.99
C ASP A 68 2.32 12.41 -4.17
N PHE A 69 1.52 12.09 -3.15
CA PHE A 69 0.09 12.37 -3.11
C PHE A 69 -0.42 12.32 -1.67
N THR A 70 -1.67 12.72 -1.48
CA THR A 70 -2.38 12.61 -0.20
C THR A 70 -3.24 11.35 -0.19
N VAL A 71 -2.93 10.40 0.69
CA VAL A 71 -3.61 9.09 0.74
C VAL A 71 -5.01 9.20 1.33
N GLY A 72 -5.97 8.46 0.75
CA GLY A 72 -7.34 8.37 1.26
C GLY A 72 -8.19 9.60 0.97
N GLN A 73 -7.82 10.40 -0.03
CA GLN A 73 -8.49 11.66 -0.38
C GLN A 73 -8.98 11.72 -1.84
N GLY A 74 -8.97 10.60 -2.56
CA GLY A 74 -9.43 10.51 -3.95
C GLY A 74 -8.47 11.10 -4.98
N GLN A 75 -7.18 11.26 -4.63
CA GLN A 75 -6.17 11.80 -5.56
C GLN A 75 -5.62 10.73 -6.52
N VAL A 76 -5.73 9.46 -6.14
CA VAL A 76 -5.27 8.30 -6.91
C VAL A 76 -6.43 7.30 -7.05
N ILE A 77 -6.19 6.19 -7.77
CA ILE A 77 -7.19 5.12 -7.88
C ILE A 77 -7.59 4.59 -6.51
N LYS A 78 -8.85 4.17 -6.37
CA LYS A 78 -9.42 3.77 -5.08
C LYS A 78 -8.64 2.64 -4.40
N GLY A 79 -8.10 1.70 -5.17
CA GLY A 79 -7.27 0.62 -4.62
C GLY A 79 -6.00 1.11 -3.93
N TRP A 80 -5.39 2.19 -4.40
CA TRP A 80 -4.24 2.82 -3.71
C TRP A 80 -4.68 3.58 -2.47
N ASP A 81 -5.76 4.35 -2.57
CA ASP A 81 -6.31 5.12 -1.47
C ASP A 81 -6.68 4.27 -0.25
N GLN A 82 -7.04 3.00 -0.48
CA GLN A 82 -7.36 2.05 0.58
C GLN A 82 -6.17 1.15 0.93
N GLY A 83 -5.45 0.63 -0.06
CA GLY A 83 -4.38 -0.36 0.14
C GLY A 83 -3.11 0.18 0.79
N LEU A 84 -2.91 1.50 0.75
CA LEU A 84 -1.72 2.18 1.29
C LEU A 84 -1.96 2.85 2.65
N LEU A 85 -3.12 2.64 3.26
CA LEU A 85 -3.39 3.02 4.65
C LEU A 85 -2.74 2.03 5.62
N GLU A 86 -2.47 2.50 6.84
CA GLU A 86 -1.84 1.72 7.90
C GLU A 86 -0.51 1.06 7.45
N MET A 87 0.27 1.75 6.62
CA MET A 87 1.62 1.35 6.19
C MET A 87 2.69 2.07 6.99
N CYS A 88 3.74 1.36 7.35
CA CYS A 88 4.96 1.95 7.91
C CYS A 88 5.96 2.31 6.81
N PRO A 89 6.68 3.44 6.91
CA PRO A 89 7.75 3.72 5.96
C PRO A 89 8.81 2.61 5.92
N GLY A 90 9.21 2.20 4.71
CA GLY A 90 10.01 1.01 4.43
C GLY A 90 9.19 -0.26 4.18
N GLU A 91 7.89 -0.28 4.53
CA GLU A 91 7.01 -1.41 4.26
C GLU A 91 6.75 -1.56 2.75
N LYS A 92 6.69 -2.81 2.30
CA LYS A 92 6.34 -3.17 0.92
C LYS A 92 5.07 -3.98 0.87
N ARG A 93 4.18 -3.62 -0.05
CA ARG A 93 2.92 -4.34 -0.31
C ARG A 93 2.77 -4.66 -1.78
N LYS A 94 2.11 -5.77 -2.06
CA LYS A 94 1.51 -6.09 -3.35
C LYS A 94 0.01 -5.83 -3.26
N LEU A 95 -0.50 -5.02 -4.18
CA LEU A 95 -1.93 -4.72 -4.33
C LEU A 95 -2.42 -5.33 -5.64
N THR A 96 -3.41 -6.21 -5.57
CA THR A 96 -4.17 -6.69 -6.74
C THR A 96 -5.50 -5.96 -6.75
N ILE A 97 -5.70 -5.10 -7.75
CA ILE A 97 -6.80 -4.14 -7.80
C ILE A 97 -7.70 -4.49 -8.98
N GLN A 98 -8.97 -4.77 -8.69
CA GLN A 98 -9.98 -5.01 -9.71
C GLN A 98 -10.36 -3.71 -10.45
N PRO A 99 -10.89 -3.81 -11.68
CA PRO A 99 -11.12 -2.65 -12.53
C PRO A 99 -11.98 -1.56 -11.88
N GLU A 100 -12.98 -1.93 -11.08
CA GLU A 100 -13.90 -0.98 -10.41
C GLU A 100 -13.19 -0.07 -9.41
N TRP A 101 -12.06 -0.51 -8.86
CA TRP A 101 -11.21 0.29 -7.97
C TRP A 101 -9.92 0.78 -8.65
N ALA A 102 -9.80 0.54 -9.95
CA ALA A 102 -8.73 1.01 -10.84
C ALA A 102 -9.28 1.97 -11.91
N TYR A 103 -9.17 1.63 -13.20
CA TYR A 103 -9.57 2.50 -14.33
C TYR A 103 -10.86 2.06 -15.05
N GLY A 104 -11.52 1.01 -14.57
CA GLY A 104 -12.79 0.50 -15.08
C GLY A 104 -12.81 0.23 -16.60
N SER A 105 -14.00 0.34 -17.18
CA SER A 105 -14.26 0.03 -18.60
C SER A 105 -13.73 1.07 -19.59
N ARG A 106 -13.14 2.17 -19.11
CA ARG A 106 -12.53 3.18 -19.97
C ARG A 106 -11.08 2.84 -20.31
N GLY A 107 -10.35 2.21 -19.39
CA GLY A 107 -8.90 2.09 -19.47
C GLY A 107 -8.19 3.45 -19.42
N THR A 108 -6.86 3.45 -19.54
CA THR A 108 -6.07 4.69 -19.63
C THR A 108 -4.67 4.43 -20.20
N GLY A 109 -4.23 5.24 -21.16
CA GLY A 109 -2.89 5.11 -21.77
C GLY A 109 -2.59 3.66 -22.21
N PRO A 110 -1.52 3.01 -21.70
CA PRO A 110 -1.18 1.62 -22.02
C PRO A 110 -2.05 0.57 -21.31
N ILE A 111 -2.97 0.97 -20.43
CA ILE A 111 -3.82 0.07 -19.63
C ILE A 111 -5.16 -0.12 -20.35
N PRO A 112 -5.48 -1.35 -20.81
CA PRO A 112 -6.76 -1.65 -21.43
C PRO A 112 -7.95 -1.46 -20.47
N ALA A 113 -9.15 -1.32 -21.03
CA ALA A 113 -10.40 -1.39 -20.28
C ALA A 113 -10.51 -2.70 -19.49
N ASP A 114 -11.15 -2.63 -18.32
CA ASP A 114 -11.44 -3.79 -17.46
C ASP A 114 -10.20 -4.59 -17.03
N SER A 115 -9.04 -3.92 -16.97
CA SER A 115 -7.78 -4.55 -16.53
C SER A 115 -7.70 -4.66 -15.02
N VAL A 116 -7.35 -5.86 -14.54
CA VAL A 116 -6.85 -6.07 -13.18
C VAL A 116 -5.40 -5.58 -13.12
N LEU A 117 -5.09 -4.76 -12.12
CA LEU A 117 -3.76 -4.18 -11.94
C LEU A 117 -3.05 -4.82 -10.76
N ILE A 118 -1.76 -5.07 -10.92
CA ILE A 118 -0.88 -5.52 -9.85
C ILE A 118 0.12 -4.41 -9.57
N PHE A 119 0.21 -3.97 -8.33
CA PHE A 119 1.20 -2.99 -7.89
C PHE A 119 2.06 -3.56 -6.79
N GLU A 120 3.37 -3.54 -6.96
CA GLU A 120 4.31 -3.64 -5.84
C GLU A 120 4.68 -2.21 -5.41
N SER A 121 4.36 -1.86 -4.17
CA SER A 121 4.48 -0.50 -3.64
C SER A 121 5.31 -0.49 -2.36
N GLU A 122 6.21 0.48 -2.23
CA GLU A 122 7.08 0.72 -1.09
C GLU A 122 6.83 2.12 -0.55
N LEU A 123 6.41 2.22 0.72
CA LEU A 123 6.23 3.50 1.36
C LEU A 123 7.60 4.11 1.68
N VAL A 124 7.89 5.29 1.14
CA VAL A 124 9.18 5.97 1.34
C VAL A 124 9.14 6.87 2.55
N SER A 125 8.10 7.71 2.66
CA SER A 125 7.95 8.64 3.79
C SER A 125 6.54 9.15 3.96
N ILE A 126 6.27 9.68 5.15
CA ILE A 126 5.09 10.46 5.50
C ILE A 126 5.58 11.87 5.82
N ALA A 127 4.96 12.90 5.25
CA ALA A 127 5.37 14.28 5.50
C ALA A 127 5.23 14.64 6.98
N GLY A 128 6.32 15.14 7.58
CA GLY A 128 6.37 15.53 8.99
C GLY A 128 6.55 14.35 9.97
N VAL A 129 6.89 13.16 9.48
CA VAL A 129 7.29 12.00 10.30
C VAL A 129 8.77 11.75 10.07
N GLU A 130 9.58 11.90 11.11
CA GLU A 130 11.04 11.76 11.04
C GLU A 130 11.46 10.29 10.98
N LYS A 131 12.68 10.04 10.46
CA LYS A 131 13.17 8.69 10.18
C LYS A 131 13.41 7.87 11.46
N GLU A 132 13.60 8.54 12.59
CA GLU A 132 13.88 7.94 13.90
C GLU A 132 12.61 7.47 14.64
N GLU A 133 11.42 7.83 14.16
CA GLU A 133 10.12 7.38 14.69
C GLU A 133 9.54 6.19 13.88
N LEU A 134 10.32 5.71 12.89
CA LEU A 134 10.03 4.60 11.97
C LEU A 134 10.36 3.23 12.56
#